data_AF-A0A5P9XUE5-F1
#
_entry.id   AF-A0A5P9XUE5-F1
#
_cell.length_a   1.000
_cell.length_b   1.000
_cell.length_c   1.000
_cell.angle_alpha   90.00
_cell.angle_beta   90.00
_cell.angle_gamma   90.00
#
_symmetry.space_group_name_H-M   'P 1'
#
loop_
_entity.id
_entity.type
_entity.pdbx_description
1 polymer ?
#
loop_
_entity_poly.entity_id
_entity_poly.type
_entity_poly.pdbx_seq_one_letter_code
_entity_poly.pdbx_strand_id
1 'polypeptide(L)'
;MKYHAILSKASKIKSPSVEEEKQNPKQADEIYLSWSDFLRGKTRDTKKYNLLFKENIGYGFRRNLFGIRWFCVVSSLIGIGLTNAEIIMGKQTTDITFAVSLLFSVYAVVFLFVVNRAWVKVVADAYAKQLIEAVNA
;
A
#
# COMPACT_ATOMS: atom_id res chain seq x y z
N MET A 1 1.20 9.00 21.58
CA MET A 1 1.44 10.26 22.31
C MET A 1 2.61 11.09 21.77
N LYS A 2 3.83 10.56 21.57
CA LYS A 2 4.99 11.35 21.06
C LYS A 2 4.66 12.16 19.78
N TYR A 3 4.01 11.53 18.80
CA TYR A 3 3.67 12.19 17.53
C TYR A 3 2.55 13.23 17.64
N HIS A 4 1.58 13.05 18.54
CA HIS A 4 0.49 14.02 18.74
C HIS A 4 1.02 15.38 19.23
N ALA A 5 1.97 15.37 20.18
CA ALA A 5 2.59 16.59 20.67
C ALA A 5 3.38 17.32 19.57
N ILE A 6 4.18 16.57 18.78
CA ILE A 6 4.96 17.12 17.67
C ILE A 6 4.03 17.75 16.62
N LEU A 7 3.02 16.99 16.18
CA LEU A 7 2.10 17.43 15.13
C LEU A 7 1.22 18.58 15.57
N SER A 8 0.73 18.55 16.80
CA SER A 8 -0.07 19.65 17.34
C SER A 8 0.75 20.94 17.44
N LYS A 9 2.01 20.85 17.88
CA LYS A 9 2.93 22.00 17.92
C LYS A 9 3.26 22.52 16.52
N ALA A 10 3.58 21.64 15.56
CA ALA A 10 4.01 22.03 14.23
C ALA A 10 2.86 22.60 13.37
N SER A 11 1.69 21.99 13.42
CA SER A 11 0.51 22.38 12.61
C SER A 11 -0.40 23.40 13.30
N LYS A 12 -0.26 23.61 14.61
CA LYS A 12 -1.18 24.37 15.47
C LYS A 12 -2.62 23.79 15.52
N ILE A 13 -2.81 22.56 15.06
CA ILE A 13 -4.09 21.84 15.16
C ILE A 13 -4.08 21.06 16.49
N LYS A 14 -5.13 21.19 17.30
CA LYS A 14 -5.23 20.49 18.58
C LYS A 14 -5.26 18.97 18.37
N SER A 15 -4.47 18.23 19.14
CA SER A 15 -4.55 16.77 19.17
C SER A 15 -5.89 16.31 19.74
N PRO A 16 -6.53 15.27 19.17
CA PRO A 16 -7.64 14.61 19.85
C PRO A 16 -7.16 13.96 21.15
N SER A 17 -8.05 13.87 22.14
CA SER A 17 -7.84 13.05 23.35
C SER A 17 -8.23 11.60 23.11
N VAL A 18 -7.81 10.70 24.00
CA VAL A 18 -8.16 9.26 23.90
C VAL A 18 -9.67 9.06 24.03
N GLU A 19 -10.34 9.88 24.84
CA GLU A 19 -11.79 9.87 25.02
C GLU A 19 -12.49 10.39 23.75
N GLU A 20 -12.00 11.47 23.15
CA GLU A 20 -12.53 12.04 21.90
C GLU A 20 -12.39 11.04 20.74
N GLU A 21 -11.25 10.34 20.62
CA GLU A 21 -11.03 9.29 19.62
C GLU A 21 -12.01 8.12 19.76
N LYS A 22 -12.33 7.72 21.00
CA LYS A 22 -13.27 6.63 21.27
C LYS A 22 -14.72 7.04 21.02
N GLN A 23 -15.09 8.25 21.41
CA GLN A 23 -16.46 8.75 21.28
C GLN A 23 -16.79 9.13 19.83
N ASN A 24 -15.84 9.70 19.09
CA ASN A 24 -16.05 10.11 17.71
C ASN A 24 -14.82 9.81 16.82
N PRO A 25 -14.63 8.54 16.40
CA PRO A 25 -13.51 8.15 15.55
C PRO A 25 -13.42 8.93 14.24
N LYS A 26 -14.56 9.27 13.64
CA LYS A 26 -14.60 10.03 12.37
C LYS A 26 -14.00 11.42 12.51
N GLN A 27 -14.30 12.11 13.61
CA GLN A 27 -13.74 13.43 13.88
C GLN A 27 -12.24 13.36 14.16
N ALA A 28 -11.77 12.32 14.84
CA ALA A 28 -10.34 12.08 15.01
C ALA A 28 -9.65 11.85 13.66
N ASP A 29 -10.27 11.08 12.76
CA ASP A 29 -9.76 10.86 11.40
C ASP A 29 -9.62 12.17 10.61
N GLU A 30 -10.57 13.11 10.75
CA GLU A 30 -10.47 14.44 10.12
C GLU A 30 -9.25 15.23 10.62
N ILE A 31 -8.91 15.13 11.90
CA ILE A 31 -7.70 15.74 12.47
C ILE A 31 -6.44 15.06 11.89
N TYR A 32 -6.42 13.74 11.81
CA TYR A 32 -5.30 12.99 11.23
C TYR A 32 -5.09 13.27 9.74
N LEU A 33 -6.18 13.44 8.99
CA LEU A 33 -6.13 13.89 7.60
C LEU A 33 -5.54 15.30 7.50
N SER A 34 -6.00 16.22 8.34
CA SER A 34 -5.50 17.60 8.38
C SER A 34 -4.00 17.66 8.70
N TRP A 35 -3.51 16.84 9.64
CA TRP A 35 -2.08 16.70 9.90
C TRP A 35 -1.32 16.12 8.71
N SER A 36 -1.86 15.10 8.06
CA SER A 36 -1.24 14.49 6.87
C SER A 36 -1.12 15.49 5.71
N ASP A 37 -2.13 16.33 5.50
CA ASP A 37 -2.13 17.39 4.49
C ASP A 37 -1.12 18.48 4.80
N PHE A 38 -1.06 18.91 6.06
CA PHE A 38 -0.05 19.87 6.52
C PHE A 38 1.37 19.37 6.25
N LEU A 39 1.69 18.14 6.66
CA LEU A 39 3.03 17.58 6.48
C LEU A 39 3.40 17.49 5.00
N ARG A 40 2.51 16.91 4.16
CA ARG A 40 2.73 16.82 2.70
C ARG A 40 2.92 18.19 2.07
N GLY A 41 2.19 19.21 2.54
CA GLY A 41 2.36 20.60 2.11
C GLY A 41 3.73 21.17 2.43
N LYS A 42 4.33 20.80 3.57
CA LYS A 42 5.67 21.25 4.00
C LYS A 42 6.82 20.48 3.36
N THR A 43 6.55 19.31 2.78
CA THR A 43 7.57 18.41 2.25
C THR A 43 7.49 18.20 0.73
N ARG A 44 7.01 19.19 -0.04
CA ARG A 44 6.80 19.07 -1.49
C ARG A 44 8.09 19.02 -2.32
N ASP A 45 9.16 19.62 -1.84
CA ASP A 45 10.44 19.64 -2.56
C ASP A 45 11.11 18.27 -2.52
N THR A 46 11.01 17.52 -3.60
CA THR A 46 11.54 16.15 -3.71
C THR A 46 13.07 16.11 -3.76
N LYS A 47 13.74 17.20 -4.11
CA LYS A 47 15.21 17.28 -4.05
C LYS A 47 15.67 17.46 -2.61
N LYS A 48 15.03 18.36 -1.86
CA LYS A 48 15.29 18.56 -0.43
C LYS A 48 14.90 17.34 0.41
N TYR A 49 13.74 16.74 0.14
CA TYR A 49 13.18 15.63 0.90
C TYR A 49 13.29 14.30 0.12
N ASN A 50 14.45 14.02 -0.48
CA ASN A 50 14.65 12.84 -1.34
C ASN A 50 14.38 11.50 -0.65
N LEU A 51 14.76 11.36 0.63
CA LEU A 51 14.47 10.14 1.40
C LEU A 51 12.96 9.91 1.56
N LEU A 52 12.21 10.94 1.94
CA LEU A 52 10.75 10.89 2.04
C LEU A 52 10.11 10.56 0.68
N PHE A 53 10.64 11.14 -0.40
CA PHE A 53 10.16 10.87 -1.74
C PHE A 53 10.33 9.39 -2.13
N LYS A 54 11.46 8.77 -1.80
CA LYS A 54 11.69 7.33 -2.01
C LYS A 54 10.72 6.47 -1.22
N GLU A 55 10.46 6.80 0.04
CA GLU A 55 9.46 6.10 0.86
C GLU A 55 8.05 6.24 0.28
N ASN A 56 7.68 7.42 -0.23
CA ASN A 56 6.40 7.63 -0.89
C ASN A 56 6.24 6.77 -2.15
N ILE A 57 7.31 6.63 -2.96
CA ILE A 57 7.33 5.73 -4.12
C ILE A 57 7.11 4.28 -3.66
N GLY A 58 7.84 3.83 -2.63
CA GLY A 58 7.71 2.47 -2.09
C GLY A 58 6.31 2.18 -1.55
N TYR A 59 5.74 3.12 -0.79
CA TYR A 59 4.36 3.05 -0.32
C TYR A 59 3.37 2.98 -1.50
N GLY A 60 3.51 3.89 -2.48
CA GLY A 60 2.68 3.93 -3.68
C GLY A 60 2.70 2.62 -4.46
N PHE A 61 3.89 2.03 -4.67
CA PHE A 61 4.03 0.74 -5.34
C PHE A 61 3.24 -0.36 -4.65
N ARG A 62 3.42 -0.55 -3.33
CA ARG A 62 2.73 -1.63 -2.60
C ARG A 62 1.23 -1.41 -2.52
N ARG A 63 0.80 -0.17 -2.24
CA ARG A 63 -0.62 0.20 -2.17
C ARG A 63 -1.32 -0.01 -3.52
N ASN A 64 -0.67 0.39 -4.62
CA ASN A 64 -1.24 0.24 -5.96
C ASN A 64 -1.36 -1.24 -6.33
N LEU A 65 -0.33 -2.06 -6.07
CA LEU A 65 -0.41 -3.51 -6.27
C LEU A 65 -1.52 -4.14 -5.44
N PHE A 66 -1.70 -3.71 -4.18
CA PHE A 66 -2.81 -4.16 -3.35
C PHE A 66 -4.18 -3.77 -3.93
N GLY A 67 -4.30 -2.58 -4.51
CA GLY A 67 -5.53 -2.12 -5.17
C GLY A 67 -5.94 -2.97 -6.38
N ILE A 68 -4.96 -3.44 -7.15
CA ILE A 68 -5.21 -4.29 -8.35
C ILE A 68 -5.10 -5.79 -8.07
N ARG A 69 -4.89 -6.21 -6.81
CA ARG A 69 -4.55 -7.61 -6.51
C ARG A 69 -5.55 -8.63 -7.06
N TRP A 70 -6.85 -8.31 -6.98
CA TRP A 70 -7.89 -9.20 -7.46
C TRP A 70 -7.96 -9.22 -8.98
N PHE A 71 -7.66 -8.10 -9.64
CA PHE A 71 -7.51 -8.09 -11.10
C PHE A 71 -6.39 -9.02 -11.54
N CYS A 72 -5.24 -8.99 -10.86
CA CYS A 72 -4.12 -9.90 -11.12
C CYS A 72 -4.49 -11.37 -10.88
N VAL A 73 -5.20 -11.69 -9.81
CA VAL A 73 -5.66 -13.07 -9.54
C VAL A 73 -6.63 -13.54 -10.62
N VAL A 74 -7.63 -12.74 -10.95
CA VAL A 74 -8.64 -13.11 -11.97
C VAL A 74 -8.00 -13.27 -13.35
N SER A 75 -7.12 -12.34 -13.76
CA SER A 75 -6.42 -12.46 -15.05
C SER A 75 -5.51 -13.69 -15.10
N SER A 76 -4.89 -14.07 -13.98
CA SER A 76 -4.12 -15.33 -13.88
C SER A 76 -5.00 -16.56 -14.09
N LEU A 77 -6.18 -16.60 -13.46
CA LEU A 77 -7.11 -17.72 -13.58
C LEU A 77 -7.64 -17.85 -15.00
N ILE A 78 -7.95 -16.73 -15.66
CA ILE A 78 -8.32 -16.71 -17.08
C ILE A 78 -7.16 -17.23 -17.93
N GLY A 79 -5.94 -16.77 -17.69
CA GLY A 79 -4.73 -17.24 -18.38
C GLY A 79 -4.55 -18.74 -18.27
N ILE A 80 -4.65 -19.29 -17.05
CA ILE A 80 -4.59 -20.74 -16.81
C ILE A 80 -5.69 -21.47 -17.59
N GLY A 81 -6.94 -20.98 -17.54
CA GLY A 81 -8.06 -21.59 -18.25
C GLY A 81 -7.83 -21.63 -19.77
N LEU A 82 -7.36 -20.52 -20.36
CA LEU A 82 -7.07 -20.44 -21.79
C LEU A 82 -5.90 -21.35 -22.20
N THR A 83 -4.81 -21.34 -21.43
CA THR A 83 -3.63 -22.17 -21.72
C THR A 83 -3.94 -23.67 -21.62
N ASN A 84 -4.85 -24.07 -20.73
CA ASN A 84 -5.21 -25.48 -20.53
C ASN A 84 -6.48 -25.90 -21.27
N ALA A 85 -7.11 -25.02 -22.06
CA ALA A 85 -8.34 -25.33 -22.78
C ALA A 85 -8.19 -26.56 -23.71
N GLU A 86 -7.07 -26.66 -24.41
CA GLU A 86 -6.78 -27.79 -25.29
C GLU A 86 -6.60 -29.12 -24.55
N ILE A 87 -6.03 -29.07 -23.34
CA ILE A 87 -5.88 -30.24 -22.46
C ILE A 87 -7.25 -30.71 -21.99
N ILE A 88 -8.14 -29.78 -21.64
CA ILE A 88 -9.53 -30.08 -21.26
C ILE A 88 -10.27 -30.75 -22.43
N MET A 89 -9.93 -30.41 -23.67
CA MET A 89 -10.46 -31.04 -24.89
C MET A 89 -9.76 -32.35 -25.27
N GLY A 90 -8.88 -32.89 -24.41
CA GLY A 90 -8.24 -34.20 -24.60
C GLY A 90 -6.93 -34.17 -25.38
N LYS A 91 -6.37 -33.00 -25.70
CA LYS A 91 -5.02 -32.92 -26.31
C LYS A 91 -3.93 -33.13 -25.26
N GLN A 92 -2.77 -33.60 -25.69
CA GLN A 92 -1.61 -33.73 -24.81
C GLN A 92 -1.03 -32.36 -24.45
N THR A 93 -0.50 -32.27 -23.23
CA THR A 93 0.23 -31.09 -22.78
C THR A 93 1.59 -30.98 -23.48
N THR A 94 2.06 -29.75 -23.66
CA THR A 94 3.43 -29.47 -24.08
C THR A 94 4.22 -28.86 -22.92
N ASP A 95 5.55 -28.91 -22.99
CA ASP A 95 6.42 -28.26 -22.00
C ASP A 95 6.13 -26.75 -21.87
N ILE A 96 5.77 -26.10 -22.99
CA ILE A 96 5.39 -24.68 -23.03
C ILE A 96 4.09 -24.46 -22.27
N THR A 97 3.06 -25.29 -22.53
CA THR A 97 1.76 -25.22 -21.83
C THR A 97 1.94 -25.37 -20.33
N PHE A 98 2.78 -26.32 -19.90
CA PHE A 98 3.12 -26.52 -18.50
C PHE A 98 3.84 -25.30 -17.89
N ALA A 99 4.88 -24.79 -18.56
CA ALA A 99 5.67 -23.65 -18.08
C ALA A 99 4.81 -22.38 -17.92
N VAL A 100 3.95 -22.08 -18.90
CA VAL A 100 3.04 -20.92 -18.85
C VAL A 100 2.00 -21.08 -17.74
N SER A 101 1.44 -22.28 -17.57
CA SER A 101 0.48 -22.55 -16.50
C SER A 101 1.10 -22.41 -15.11
N LEU A 102 2.35 -22.87 -14.95
CA LEU A 102 3.12 -22.71 -13.73
C LEU A 102 3.38 -21.23 -13.44
N LEU A 103 3.76 -20.44 -14.45
CA LEU A 103 4.00 -19.01 -14.31
C LEU A 103 2.75 -18.26 -13.84
N PHE A 104 1.59 -18.50 -14.46
CA PHE A 104 0.33 -17.89 -14.01
C PHE A 104 -0.08 -18.35 -12.61
N SER A 105 0.20 -19.62 -12.27
CA SER A 105 -0.08 -20.14 -10.93
C SER A 105 0.78 -19.46 -9.86
N VAL A 106 2.09 -19.30 -10.11
CA VAL A 106 3.00 -18.56 -9.22
C VAL A 106 2.55 -17.11 -9.09
N TYR A 107 2.20 -16.46 -10.19
CA TYR A 107 1.71 -15.09 -10.19
C TYR A 107 0.42 -14.94 -9.35
N ALA A 108 -0.55 -15.85 -9.52
CA ALA A 108 -1.77 -15.88 -8.69
C ALA A 108 -1.45 -16.06 -7.20
N VAL A 109 -0.56 -17.00 -6.86
CA VAL A 109 -0.13 -17.27 -5.47
C VAL A 109 0.51 -16.03 -4.84
N VAL A 110 1.38 -15.32 -5.57
CA VAL A 110 1.99 -14.07 -5.09
C VAL A 110 0.91 -13.04 -4.73
N PHE A 111 -0.07 -12.82 -5.61
CA PHE A 111 -1.12 -11.82 -5.37
C PHE A 111 -2.15 -12.24 -4.31
N LEU A 112 -2.33 -13.55 -4.09
CA LEU A 112 -3.18 -14.07 -3.02
C LEU A 112 -2.54 -13.92 -1.64
N PHE A 113 -1.26 -14.27 -1.50
CA PHE A 113 -0.61 -14.43 -0.19
C PHE A 113 0.36 -13.30 0.17
N VAL A 114 1.12 -12.78 -0.79
CA VAL A 114 2.14 -11.74 -0.54
C VAL A 114 1.50 -10.34 -0.55
N VAL A 115 0.64 -10.08 -1.54
CA VAL A 115 0.03 -8.75 -1.73
C VAL A 115 -1.19 -8.57 -0.80
N ASN A 116 -0.91 -8.27 0.46
CA ASN A 116 -1.90 -8.13 1.52
C ASN A 116 -1.76 -6.81 2.32
N ARG A 117 -2.71 -6.54 3.23
CA ARG A 117 -2.73 -5.30 4.03
C ARG A 117 -1.50 -5.15 4.92
N ALA A 118 -0.98 -6.24 5.49
CA ALA A 118 0.21 -6.20 6.34
C ALA A 118 1.46 -5.81 5.54
N TRP A 119 1.60 -6.33 4.32
CA TRP A 119 2.70 -5.98 3.41
C TRP A 119 2.70 -4.49 3.01
N VAL A 120 1.51 -3.90 2.83
CA VAL A 120 1.35 -2.44 2.61
C VAL A 120 1.62 -1.64 3.89
N LYS A 121 1.18 -2.14 5.05
CA LYS A 121 1.32 -1.43 6.33
C LYS A 121 2.79 -1.14 6.67
N VAL A 122 3.70 -2.07 6.40
CA VAL A 122 5.14 -1.88 6.68
C VAL A 122 5.70 -0.61 6.04
N VAL A 123 5.41 -0.39 4.75
CA VAL A 123 5.89 0.82 4.04
C VAL A 123 5.05 2.04 4.34
N ALA A 124 3.77 1.87 4.69
CA ALA A 124 2.94 2.98 5.14
C ALA A 124 3.47 3.57 6.46
N ASP A 125 3.85 2.71 7.41
CA ASP A 125 4.40 3.13 8.70
C ASP A 125 5.79 3.79 8.51
N ALA A 126 6.64 3.26 7.63
CA ALA A 126 7.93 3.87 7.28
C ALA A 126 7.76 5.26 6.64
N TYR A 127 6.86 5.38 5.67
CA TYR A 127 6.53 6.66 5.04
C TYR A 127 5.96 7.67 6.04
N ALA A 128 5.02 7.26 6.90
CA ALA A 128 4.43 8.12 7.92
C ALA A 128 5.48 8.64 8.92
N LYS A 129 6.39 7.76 9.37
CA LYS A 129 7.49 8.14 10.27
C LYS A 129 8.40 9.18 9.60
N GLN A 130 8.83 8.91 8.37
CA GLN A 130 9.70 9.82 7.61
C GLN A 130 9.02 11.17 7.35
N LEU A 131 7.71 11.17 7.14
CA LEU A 131 6.91 12.36 6.89
C LEU A 131 6.88 13.29 8.11
N ILE A 132 6.77 12.73 9.32
CA ILE A 132 6.80 13.50 10.57
C ILE A 132 8.23 14.00 10.85
N GLU A 133 9.25 13.16 10.66
CA GLU A 133 10.65 13.52 10.89
C GLU A 133 11.12 14.66 9.98
N ALA A 134 10.65 14.70 8.73
CA ALA A 134 10.99 15.75 7.76
C ALA A 134 10.53 17.17 8.16
N VAL A 135 9.54 17.29 9.07
CA VAL A 135 9.02 18.58 9.54
C VAL A 135 9.53 18.95 10.94
N ASN A 136 10.18 18.00 11.62
CA ASN A 136 10.77 18.20 12.94
C ASN A 136 12.31 18.42 12.89
N ALA A 137 12.91 18.35 11.70
CA ALA A 137 14.32 18.65 11.43
C ALA A 137 14.49 20.12 11.01
#